data_AF-A0A6J4V4K8-F1
#
_entry.id   AF-A0A6J4V4K8-F1
#
_cell.length_a   1.000
_cell.length_b   1.000
_cell.length_c   1.000
_cell.angle_alpha   90.00
_cell.angle_beta   90.00
_cell.angle_gamma   90.00
#
_symmetry.space_group_name_H-M   'P 1'
#
loop_
_entity.id
_entity.type
_entity.pdbx_description
1 polymer ?
#
loop_
_entity_poly.entity_id
_entity_poly.type
_entity_poly.pdbx_seq_one_letter_code
_entity_poly.pdbx_strand_id
1 'polypeptide(L)'
;MITTTPTPLLTSLPEWRALVEHHTATADTHLRELFAADPERGTRLVAEGAGLYLDYSKNRVTDETLRLLLDLAEARGIKARIAAMFGGERINVTEGRAVLHVALRAPRDESIVVDGADVVPEVHAVLDKMAGFSDRVRDGSWVGHTGKRIRNIVNIGIGGSDL
;
A
#
# COMPACT_ATOMS: atom_id res chain seq x y z
N MET A 1 14.30 27.02 -10.43
CA MET A 1 12.89 27.27 -10.10
C MET A 1 12.05 26.18 -10.76
N ILE A 2 11.55 25.21 -9.99
CA ILE A 2 10.62 24.21 -10.53
C ILE A 2 9.24 24.87 -10.49
N THR A 3 8.77 25.34 -11.64
CA THR A 3 7.40 25.80 -11.80
C THR A 3 6.49 24.58 -11.79
N THR A 4 5.94 24.23 -10.62
CA THR A 4 4.90 23.21 -10.52
C THR A 4 3.58 23.81 -11.00
N THR A 5 3.15 23.43 -12.20
CA THR A 5 1.78 23.71 -12.64
C THR A 5 0.83 23.12 -11.59
N PRO A 6 -0.11 23.90 -11.01
CA PRO A 6 -1.00 23.39 -9.98
C PRO A 6 -1.78 22.20 -10.53
N THR A 7 -1.74 21.09 -9.80
CA THR A 7 -2.50 19.90 -10.19
C THR A 7 -3.99 20.27 -10.18
N PRO A 8 -4.74 20.03 -11.27
CA PRO A 8 -6.15 20.37 -11.31
C PRO A 8 -6.92 19.65 -10.20
N LEU A 9 -7.96 20.30 -9.69
CA LEU A 9 -8.83 19.71 -8.68
C LEU A 9 -9.45 18.43 -9.24
N LEU A 10 -9.52 17.38 -8.41
CA LEU A 10 -10.06 16.08 -8.80
C LEU A 10 -11.43 16.22 -9.47
N THR A 11 -12.30 17.05 -8.90
CA THR A 11 -13.68 17.26 -9.34
C THR A 11 -13.81 18.07 -10.64
N SER A 12 -12.74 18.73 -11.09
CA SER A 12 -12.73 19.44 -12.38
C SER A 12 -12.37 18.57 -13.57
N LEU A 13 -11.87 17.35 -13.33
CA LEU A 13 -11.43 16.45 -14.38
C LEU A 13 -12.62 15.89 -15.18
N PRO A 14 -12.46 15.71 -16.51
CA PRO A 14 -13.49 15.08 -17.33
C PRO A 14 -13.79 13.65 -16.88
N GLU A 15 -12.79 12.89 -16.43
CA GLU A 15 -12.96 11.51 -15.93
C GLU A 15 -13.81 11.48 -14.65
N TRP A 16 -13.67 12.50 -13.79
CA TRP A 16 -14.52 12.63 -12.61
C TRP A 16 -15.97 12.94 -13.00
N ARG A 17 -16.19 13.85 -13.96
CA ARG A 17 -17.54 14.17 -14.45
C ARG A 17 -18.21 12.96 -15.09
N ALA A 18 -17.47 12.19 -15.87
CA ALA A 18 -17.96 10.94 -16.45
C ALA A 18 -18.40 9.93 -15.38
N LEU A 19 -17.67 9.81 -14.27
CA LEU A 19 -18.10 8.98 -13.13
C LEU A 19 -19.38 9.50 -12.46
N VAL A 20 -19.56 10.83 -12.35
CA VAL A 20 -20.78 11.43 -11.79
C VAL A 20 -21.98 11.17 -12.70
N GLU A 21 -21.82 11.30 -14.01
CA GLU A 21 -22.84 10.99 -15.01
C GLU A 21 -23.20 9.50 -14.97
N HIS A 22 -22.19 8.63 -14.96
CA HIS A 22 -22.37 7.17 -14.84
C HIS A 22 -23.09 6.76 -13.56
N HIS A 23 -22.71 7.37 -12.42
CA HIS A 23 -23.40 7.17 -11.15
C HIS A 23 -24.88 7.55 -11.26
N THR A 24 -25.20 8.68 -11.89
CA THR A 24 -26.59 9.12 -12.08
C THR A 24 -27.38 8.11 -12.92
N ALA A 25 -26.78 7.56 -13.98
CA ALA A 25 -27.41 6.57 -14.83
C ALA A 25 -27.62 5.19 -14.16
N THR A 26 -26.80 4.85 -13.17
CA THR A 26 -26.80 3.54 -12.48
C THR A 26 -27.27 3.61 -11.02
N ALA A 27 -27.74 4.78 -10.58
CA ALA A 27 -28.06 5.10 -9.19
C ALA A 27 -29.13 4.19 -8.58
N ASP A 28 -30.02 3.64 -9.41
CA ASP A 28 -31.11 2.75 -8.99
C ASP A 28 -30.80 1.26 -9.25
N THR A 29 -29.68 0.95 -9.93
CA THR A 29 -29.31 -0.45 -10.23
C THR A 29 -28.96 -1.21 -8.96
N HIS A 30 -29.64 -2.34 -8.73
CA HIS A 30 -29.41 -3.19 -7.57
C HIS A 30 -28.38 -4.28 -7.84
N LEU A 31 -27.61 -4.66 -6.82
CA LEU A 31 -26.61 -5.72 -6.94
C LEU A 31 -27.21 -7.06 -7.41
N ARG A 32 -28.43 -7.37 -6.98
CA ARG A 32 -29.16 -8.58 -7.41
C ARG A 32 -29.40 -8.59 -8.93
N GLU A 33 -29.68 -7.44 -9.53
CA GLU A 33 -29.85 -7.31 -10.98
C GLU A 33 -28.52 -7.53 -11.71
N LEU A 34 -27.42 -7.01 -11.16
CA LEU A 34 -26.09 -7.22 -11.73
C LEU A 34 -25.67 -8.70 -11.73
N PHE A 35 -25.99 -9.45 -10.66
CA PHE A 35 -25.76 -10.90 -10.61
C PHE A 35 -26.72 -11.69 -11.50
N ALA A 36 -27.96 -11.22 -11.66
CA ALA A 36 -28.90 -11.86 -12.58
C ALA A 36 -28.49 -11.67 -14.05
N ALA A 37 -27.93 -10.50 -14.39
CA ALA A 37 -27.47 -10.17 -15.73
C ALA A 37 -26.12 -10.82 -16.09
N ASP A 38 -25.26 -11.09 -15.10
CA ASP A 38 -23.96 -11.72 -15.27
C ASP A 38 -23.79 -12.89 -14.28
N PRO A 39 -24.20 -14.12 -14.67
CA PRO A 39 -24.04 -15.31 -13.81
C PRO A 39 -22.58 -15.63 -13.45
N GLU A 40 -21.61 -15.19 -14.26
CA GLU A 40 -20.17 -15.40 -14.03
C GLU A 40 -19.52 -14.28 -13.22
N ARG A 41 -20.29 -13.26 -12.80
CA ARG A 41 -19.79 -12.09 -12.07
C ARG A 41 -18.95 -12.46 -10.85
N GLY A 42 -19.36 -13.48 -10.10
CA GLY A 42 -18.69 -13.95 -8.89
C GLY A 42 -17.31 -14.56 -9.12
N THR A 43 -17.03 -15.03 -10.34
CA THR A 43 -15.73 -15.57 -10.75
C THR A 43 -14.95 -14.62 -11.65
N ARG A 44 -15.62 -13.65 -12.28
CA ARG A 44 -15.00 -12.65 -13.16
C ARG A 44 -14.48 -11.44 -12.40
N LEU A 45 -15.21 -10.96 -11.40
CA LEU A 45 -14.85 -9.78 -10.60
C LEU A 45 -14.08 -10.16 -9.35
N VAL A 46 -12.96 -10.84 -9.59
CA VAL A 46 -12.03 -11.32 -8.57
C VAL A 46 -10.60 -11.01 -8.99
N ALA A 47 -9.70 -10.88 -8.03
CA ALA A 47 -8.28 -10.77 -8.28
C ALA A 47 -7.53 -11.64 -7.26
N GLU A 48 -6.51 -12.34 -7.73
CA GLU A 48 -5.68 -13.20 -6.87
C GLU A 48 -4.21 -12.86 -7.04
N GLY A 49 -3.47 -12.81 -5.94
CA GLY A 49 -2.04 -12.55 -5.95
C GLY A 49 -1.47 -12.58 -4.53
N ALA A 50 -0.21 -12.99 -4.39
CA ALA A 50 0.49 -13.07 -3.10
C ALA A 50 -0.27 -13.87 -2.01
N GLY A 51 -1.01 -14.91 -2.40
CA GLY A 51 -1.83 -15.72 -1.48
C GLY A 51 -3.10 -15.02 -0.99
N LEU A 52 -3.49 -13.89 -1.59
CA LEU A 52 -4.72 -13.16 -1.29
C LEU A 52 -5.73 -13.33 -2.43
N TYR A 53 -6.99 -13.56 -2.06
CA TYR A 53 -8.13 -13.57 -2.97
C TYR A 53 -9.05 -12.40 -2.66
N LEU A 54 -9.20 -11.48 -3.62
CA LEU A 54 -10.07 -10.32 -3.54
C LEU A 54 -11.31 -10.55 -4.39
N ASP A 55 -12.45 -10.77 -3.75
CA ASP A 55 -13.77 -10.75 -4.39
C ASP A 55 -14.36 -9.34 -4.31
N TYR A 56 -14.41 -8.65 -5.44
CA TYR A 56 -15.04 -7.33 -5.56
C TYR A 56 -16.37 -7.36 -6.32
N SER A 57 -16.92 -8.57 -6.60
CA SER A 57 -18.18 -8.78 -7.31
C SER A 57 -19.40 -8.18 -6.60
N LYS A 58 -19.35 -8.07 -5.26
CA LYS A 58 -20.45 -7.57 -4.42
C LYS A 58 -20.50 -6.04 -4.31
N ASN A 59 -19.82 -5.34 -5.22
CA ASN A 59 -19.93 -3.89 -5.39
C ASN A 59 -20.89 -3.53 -6.52
N ARG A 60 -21.48 -2.33 -6.48
CA ARG A 60 -22.34 -1.78 -7.55
C ARG A 60 -21.49 -1.25 -8.71
N VAL A 61 -20.75 -2.15 -9.34
CA VAL A 61 -19.82 -1.83 -10.44
C VAL A 61 -20.20 -2.63 -11.69
N THR A 62 -20.17 -1.95 -12.83
CA THR A 62 -20.21 -2.57 -14.16
C THR A 62 -18.83 -2.50 -14.80
N ASP A 63 -18.67 -3.12 -15.97
CA ASP A 63 -17.44 -3.02 -16.77
C ASP A 63 -17.13 -1.56 -17.11
N GLU A 64 -18.17 -0.77 -17.39
CA GLU A 64 -18.05 0.67 -17.58
C GLU A 64 -17.61 1.40 -16.30
N THR A 65 -18.16 1.04 -15.14
CA THR A 65 -17.69 1.62 -13.87
C THR A 65 -16.20 1.38 -13.67
N LEU A 66 -15.73 0.15 -13.90
CA LEU A 66 -14.31 -0.21 -13.73
C LEU A 66 -13.43 0.54 -14.72
N ARG A 67 -13.83 0.62 -15.99
CA ARG A 67 -13.12 1.41 -17.00
C ARG A 67 -13.00 2.88 -16.57
N LEU A 68 -14.10 3.53 -16.18
CA LEU A 68 -14.10 4.93 -15.76
C LEU A 68 -13.25 5.19 -14.51
N LEU A 69 -13.25 4.27 -13.54
CA LEU A 69 -12.38 4.35 -12.36
C LEU A 69 -10.90 4.24 -12.74
N LEU A 70 -10.56 3.35 -13.67
CA LEU A 70 -9.20 3.19 -14.18
C LEU A 70 -8.74 4.40 -14.99
N ASP A 71 -9.62 4.98 -15.81
CA ASP A 71 -9.36 6.21 -16.56
C ASP A 71 -9.06 7.37 -15.60
N LEU A 72 -9.84 7.51 -14.52
CA LEU A 72 -9.57 8.50 -13.47
C LEU A 72 -8.21 8.24 -12.78
N ALA A 73 -7.89 6.99 -12.47
CA ALA A 73 -6.60 6.65 -11.84
C ALA A 73 -5.40 6.98 -12.74
N GLU A 74 -5.53 6.75 -14.06
CA GLU A 74 -4.53 7.13 -15.05
C GLU A 74 -4.41 8.65 -15.17
N ALA A 75 -5.53 9.38 -15.27
CA ALA A 75 -5.54 10.84 -15.31
C ALA A 75 -4.94 11.50 -14.05
N ARG A 76 -4.98 10.81 -12.90
CA ARG A 76 -4.32 11.23 -11.65
C ARG A 76 -2.87 10.80 -11.51
N GLY A 77 -2.35 10.04 -12.48
CA GLY A 77 -0.97 9.58 -12.51
C GLY A 77 -0.64 8.64 -11.36
N ILE A 78 -1.57 7.78 -10.94
CA ILE A 78 -1.36 6.88 -9.79
C ILE A 78 -0.13 5.99 -9.99
N LYS A 79 0.08 5.44 -11.19
CA LYS A 79 1.29 4.64 -11.50
C LYS A 79 2.58 5.44 -11.32
N ALA A 80 2.63 6.68 -11.81
CA ALA A 80 3.79 7.55 -11.63
C ALA A 80 4.03 7.89 -10.15
N ARG A 81 2.96 8.10 -9.36
CA ARG A 81 3.08 8.35 -7.91
C ARG A 81 3.56 7.12 -7.14
N ILE A 82 3.11 5.93 -7.54
CA ILE A 82 3.62 4.66 -6.99
C ILE A 82 5.11 4.53 -7.33
N ALA A 83 5.50 4.74 -8.58
CA ALA A 83 6.91 4.69 -8.98
C ALA A 83 7.77 5.70 -8.20
N ALA A 84 7.28 6.93 -8.01
CA ALA A 84 7.95 7.95 -7.20
C ALA A 84 8.12 7.51 -5.74
N MET A 85 7.11 6.88 -5.14
CA MET A 85 7.20 6.31 -3.79
C MET A 85 8.28 5.23 -3.72
N PHE A 86 8.24 4.24 -4.62
CA PHE A 86 9.21 3.13 -4.65
C PHE A 86 10.63 3.62 -4.98
N GLY A 87 10.76 4.66 -5.80
CA GLY A 87 12.03 5.29 -6.16
C GLY A 87 12.62 6.22 -5.10
N GLY A 88 11.96 6.40 -3.95
CA GLY A 88 12.48 7.21 -2.85
C GLY A 88 12.36 8.72 -3.06
N GLU A 89 11.49 9.16 -3.97
CA GLU A 89 11.19 10.59 -4.11
C GLU A 89 10.52 11.16 -2.85
N ARG A 90 10.71 12.47 -2.63
CA ARG A 90 10.16 13.18 -1.47
C ARG A 90 8.67 13.49 -1.63
N ILE A 91 7.84 12.45 -1.66
CA ILE A 91 6.39 12.55 -1.89
C ILE A 91 5.60 13.02 -0.66
N ASN A 92 6.18 12.94 0.55
CA ASN A 92 5.64 13.61 1.73
C ASN A 92 6.04 15.09 1.65
N VAL A 93 5.26 15.86 0.89
CA VAL A 93 5.58 17.24 0.50
C VAL A 93 5.58 18.23 1.66
N THR A 94 4.77 18.00 2.70
CA THR A 94 4.68 18.91 3.84
C THR A 94 5.89 18.80 4.76
N GLU A 95 6.47 17.61 4.87
CA GLU A 95 7.69 17.37 5.66
C GLU A 95 8.96 17.30 4.81
N GLY A 96 8.83 17.29 3.48
CA GLY A 96 9.95 17.17 2.54
C GLY A 96 10.68 15.83 2.63
N ARG A 97 9.95 14.72 2.82
CA ARG A 97 10.52 13.39 3.10
C ARG A 97 10.12 12.32 2.08
N ALA A 98 10.99 11.33 1.89
CA ALA A 98 10.67 10.08 1.21
C ALA A 98 9.73 9.20 2.07
N VAL A 99 8.99 8.28 1.42
CA VAL A 99 8.09 7.33 2.09
C VAL A 99 8.46 5.92 1.65
N LEU A 100 9.23 5.21 2.48
CA LEU A 100 9.95 3.99 2.06
C LEU A 100 9.78 2.80 3.01
N HIS A 101 8.58 2.61 3.53
CA HIS A 101 8.25 1.40 4.30
C HIS A 101 8.46 0.11 3.48
N VAL A 102 8.39 0.19 2.14
CA VAL A 102 8.68 -0.93 1.23
C VAL A 102 10.13 -1.41 1.35
N ALA A 103 11.10 -0.53 1.60
CA ALA A 103 12.51 -0.89 1.75
C ALA A 103 12.76 -1.81 2.96
N LEU A 104 11.90 -1.73 3.99
CA LEU A 104 12.00 -2.57 5.20
C LEU A 104 11.71 -4.05 4.93
N ARG A 105 11.16 -4.39 3.75
CA ARG A 105 10.84 -5.76 3.33
C ARG A 105 11.51 -6.16 2.00
N ALA A 106 12.39 -5.31 1.48
CA ALA A 106 13.11 -5.56 0.25
C ALA A 106 14.07 -6.76 0.41
N PRO A 107 14.19 -7.64 -0.61
CA PRO A 107 15.25 -8.63 -0.67
C PRO A 107 16.64 -8.01 -0.51
N ARG A 108 17.59 -8.80 -0.03
CA ARG A 108 18.95 -8.33 0.30
C ARG A 108 19.76 -7.87 -0.93
N ASP A 109 19.37 -8.33 -2.10
CA ASP A 109 19.96 -8.04 -3.41
C ASP A 109 19.24 -6.90 -4.17
N GLU A 110 18.16 -6.34 -3.61
CA GLU A 110 17.54 -5.14 -4.14
C GLU A 110 18.34 -3.88 -3.74
N SER A 111 18.19 -2.81 -4.53
CA SER A 111 18.82 -1.52 -4.26
C SER A 111 17.77 -0.41 -4.30
N ILE A 112 17.68 0.36 -3.21
CA ILE A 112 16.75 1.48 -3.09
C ILE A 112 17.56 2.69 -2.61
N VAL A 113 17.79 3.64 -3.53
CA VAL A 113 18.66 4.78 -3.29
C VAL A 113 17.86 6.01 -2.87
N VAL A 114 18.25 6.62 -1.76
CA VAL A 114 17.62 7.82 -1.19
C VAL A 114 18.72 8.81 -0.84
N ASP A 115 18.58 10.06 -1.30
CA ASP A 115 19.58 11.10 -1.06
C ASP A 115 21.03 10.65 -1.40
N GLY A 116 21.18 9.76 -2.39
CA GLY A 116 22.46 9.25 -2.89
C GLY A 116 23.02 8.02 -2.15
N ALA A 117 22.30 7.47 -1.18
CA ALA A 117 22.70 6.26 -0.43
C ALA A 117 21.69 5.12 -0.62
N ASP A 118 22.18 3.90 -0.85
CA ASP A 118 21.35 2.70 -0.82
C ASP A 118 21.01 2.32 0.62
N VAL A 119 19.73 2.26 0.95
CA VAL A 119 19.25 2.03 2.32
C VAL A 119 19.09 0.53 2.64
N VAL A 120 19.06 -0.35 1.64
CA VAL A 120 18.80 -1.79 1.83
C VAL A 120 19.86 -2.45 2.73
N PRO A 121 21.18 -2.17 2.58
CA PRO A 121 22.19 -2.74 3.47
C PRO A 121 22.00 -2.36 4.95
N GLU A 122 21.61 -1.12 5.24
CA GLU A 122 21.36 -0.65 6.62
C GLU A 122 20.13 -1.33 7.23
N VAL A 123 19.07 -1.50 6.44
CA VAL A 123 17.87 -2.26 6.85
C VAL A 123 18.27 -3.68 7.25
N HIS A 124 19.01 -4.40 6.39
CA HIS A 124 19.41 -5.78 6.68
C HIS A 124 20.39 -5.88 7.85
N ALA A 125 21.26 -4.88 8.08
CA ALA A 125 22.11 -4.85 9.27
C ALA A 125 21.28 -4.78 10.58
N VAL A 126 20.18 -4.04 10.58
CA VAL A 126 19.25 -4.00 11.72
C VAL A 126 18.46 -5.30 11.84
N LEU A 127 17.98 -5.87 10.73
CA LEU A 127 17.29 -7.17 10.73
C LEU A 127 18.19 -8.29 11.26
N ASP A 128 19.46 -8.34 10.84
CA ASP A 128 20.45 -9.31 11.32
C ASP A 128 20.69 -9.17 12.83
N LYS A 129 20.78 -7.93 13.34
CA LYS A 129 20.89 -7.64 14.77
C LYS A 129 19.63 -8.09 15.53
N MET A 130 18.45 -7.82 14.98
CA MET A 130 17.17 -8.23 15.57
C MET A 130 17.05 -9.75 15.62
N ALA A 131 17.39 -10.45 14.53
CA ALA A 131 17.42 -11.90 14.45
C ALA A 131 18.32 -12.50 15.54
N GLY A 132 19.59 -12.09 15.59
CA GLY A 132 20.54 -12.60 16.59
C GLY A 132 20.17 -12.25 18.04
N PHE A 133 19.48 -11.13 18.28
CA PHE A 133 18.91 -10.85 19.60
C PHE A 133 17.73 -11.78 19.91
N SER A 134 16.76 -11.88 18.99
CA SER A 134 15.56 -12.69 19.17
C SER A 134 15.87 -14.18 19.34
N ASP A 135 16.86 -14.70 18.62
CA ASP A 135 17.31 -16.09 18.74
C ASP A 135 17.83 -16.38 20.15
N ARG A 136 18.69 -15.49 20.69
CA ARG A 136 19.20 -15.64 22.06
C ARG A 136 18.12 -15.51 23.13
N VAL A 137 17.09 -14.69 22.89
CA VAL A 137 15.92 -14.63 23.79
C VAL A 137 15.13 -15.94 23.72
N ARG A 138 14.94 -16.50 22.52
CA ARG A 138 14.16 -17.73 22.28
C ARG A 138 14.88 -18.98 22.77
N ASP A 139 16.18 -19.10 22.55
CA ASP A 139 16.98 -20.24 23.04
C ASP A 139 17.28 -20.15 24.54
N GLY A 140 17.16 -18.96 25.14
CA GLY A 140 17.32 -18.71 26.57
C GLY A 140 18.75 -18.38 27.01
N SER A 141 19.70 -18.22 26.08
CA SER A 141 21.04 -17.72 26.33
C SER A 141 21.05 -16.23 26.74
N TRP A 142 20.03 -15.47 26.34
CA TRP A 142 19.81 -14.12 26.86
C TRP A 142 19.13 -14.19 28.22
N VAL A 143 19.89 -13.88 29.27
CA VAL A 143 19.44 -13.96 30.67
C VAL A 143 19.29 -12.57 31.29
N GLY A 144 18.38 -12.47 32.27
CA GLY A 144 18.25 -11.27 33.08
C GLY A 144 19.37 -11.17 34.14
N HIS A 145 19.32 -10.11 34.94
CA HIS A 145 20.32 -9.84 35.98
C HIS A 145 20.57 -11.01 36.96
N THR A 146 19.54 -11.81 37.25
CA THR A 146 19.62 -12.97 38.16
C THR A 146 20.03 -14.28 37.46
N GLY A 147 20.45 -14.23 36.18
CA GLY A 147 20.78 -15.41 35.38
C GLY A 147 19.57 -16.21 34.90
N LYS A 148 18.34 -15.76 35.20
CA LYS A 148 17.11 -16.42 34.75
C LYS A 148 16.79 -16.05 33.30
N ARG A 149 16.32 -17.03 32.53
CA ARG A 149 15.79 -16.84 31.16
C ARG A 149 14.64 -15.83 31.15
N ILE A 150 14.59 -14.99 30.12
CA ILE A 150 13.48 -14.08 29.87
C ILE A 150 12.19 -14.88 29.60
N ARG A 151 11.10 -14.50 30.28
CA ARG A 151 9.76 -15.10 30.10
C ARG A 151 8.69 -14.11 29.69
N ASN A 152 8.87 -12.84 30.03
CA ASN A 152 7.90 -11.79 29.77
C ASN A 152 8.59 -10.71 28.94
N ILE A 153 7.91 -10.25 27.90
CA ILE A 153 8.31 -9.10 27.09
C ILE A 153 7.24 -8.03 27.33
N VAL A 154 7.68 -6.83 27.74
CA VAL A 154 6.80 -5.67 27.94
C VAL A 154 7.11 -4.69 26.81
N ASN A 155 6.19 -4.55 25.86
CA ASN A 155 6.24 -3.48 24.88
C ASN A 155 5.74 -2.19 25.54
N ILE A 156 6.50 -1.10 25.46
CA ILE A 156 6.08 0.22 25.96
C ILE A 156 6.05 1.15 24.74
N GLY A 157 4.87 1.28 24.14
CA GLY A 157 4.65 2.03 22.91
C GLY A 157 3.30 2.75 22.90
N ILE A 158 3.15 3.68 21.96
CA ILE A 158 1.88 4.37 21.66
C ILE A 158 1.75 4.53 20.14
N GLY A 159 0.53 4.54 19.63
CA GLY A 159 0.26 4.76 18.21
C GLY A 159 0.86 3.67 17.32
N GLY A 160 1.56 4.07 16.25
CA GLY A 160 2.18 3.13 15.29
C GLY A 160 3.34 2.30 15.84
N SER A 161 3.80 2.57 17.06
CA SER A 161 4.79 1.73 17.76
C SER A 161 4.15 0.60 18.57
N ASP A 162 2.82 0.42 18.49
CA ASP A 162 2.07 -0.61 19.23
C ASP A 162 0.93 -1.27 18.41
N LEU A 163 0.15 -0.48 17.65
CA LEU A 163 -0.97 -0.96 16.81
C LEU A 163 -0.52 -1.85 15.64
#